data_AF-A0A2V9Y8P5-F1
#
_entry.id   AF-A0A2V9Y8P5-F1
#
_cell.length_a   1.000
_cell.length_b   1.000
_cell.length_c   1.000
_cell.angle_alpha   90.00
_cell.angle_beta   90.00
_cell.angle_gamma   90.00
#
_symmetry.space_group_name_H-M   'P 1'
#
loop_
_entity.id
_entity.type
_entity.pdbx_description
1 polymer ?
#
loop_
_entity_poly.entity_id
_entity_poly.type
_entity_poly.pdbx_seq_one_letter_code
_entity_poly.pdbx_strand_id
1 'polypeptide(L)'
;MFLLMSLASAQTTTTYQSSTGTVSPGNAVTGHLDLGGSFVSPYGMGSGCYYGGCPDWTFSRYTLSYVLPNGTTASFNNFAGSANFTNQFDVKVQGTASGYDSTGAFVTVSVNWAWAAYCRSGRGGGCTKKYIGGDLNVTK
;
A
#
# COMPACT_ATOMS: atom_id res chain seq x y z
N MET A 1 -9.49 5.88 49.30
CA MET A 1 -9.60 4.84 48.26
C MET A 1 -9.46 5.55 46.92
N PHE A 2 -8.29 5.48 46.28
CA PHE A 2 -8.02 6.18 45.01
C PHE A 2 -8.66 5.40 43.85
N LEU A 3 -9.63 6.01 43.17
CA LEU A 3 -10.10 5.53 41.85
C LEU A 3 -9.04 5.92 40.81
N LEU A 4 -8.32 4.92 40.29
CA LEU A 4 -7.58 5.05 39.04
C LEU A 4 -8.60 5.12 37.90
N MET A 5 -8.92 6.33 37.43
CA MET A 5 -9.59 6.52 36.14
C MET A 5 -8.60 6.13 35.05
N SER A 6 -8.72 4.90 34.55
CA SER A 6 -8.08 4.48 33.31
C SER A 6 -8.71 5.28 32.16
N LEU A 7 -8.04 6.33 31.70
CA LEU A 7 -8.34 6.96 30.42
C LEU A 7 -8.09 5.91 29.34
N ALA A 8 -9.16 5.30 28.83
CA ALA A 8 -9.08 4.51 27.62
C ALA A 8 -8.63 5.45 26.49
N SER A 9 -7.40 5.25 26.00
CA SER A 9 -6.95 5.94 24.80
C SER A 9 -7.83 5.49 23.64
N ALA A 10 -8.71 6.38 23.17
CA ALA A 10 -9.57 6.08 22.04
C ALA A 10 -8.68 5.96 20.79
N GLN A 11 -8.57 4.75 20.27
CA GLN A 11 -7.83 4.49 19.04
C GLN A 11 -8.58 5.15 17.87
N THR A 12 -7.89 5.97 17.08
CA THR A 12 -8.51 6.72 15.98
C THR A 12 -7.99 6.23 14.64
N THR A 13 -8.91 5.92 13.72
CA THR A 13 -8.59 5.53 12.34
C THR A 13 -8.93 6.67 11.40
N THR A 14 -7.96 7.07 10.58
CA THR A 14 -8.15 8.02 9.49
C THR A 14 -7.92 7.34 8.16
N THR A 15 -8.85 7.51 7.22
CA THR A 15 -8.75 7.02 5.85
C THR A 15 -8.31 8.14 4.92
N TYR A 16 -7.24 7.90 4.17
CA TYR A 16 -6.75 8.78 3.12
C TYR A 16 -6.96 8.12 1.77
N GLN A 17 -7.80 8.73 0.95
CA GLN A 17 -8.07 8.31 -0.43
C GLN A 17 -6.95 8.77 -1.35
N SER A 18 -6.72 8.03 -2.44
CA SER A 18 -5.73 8.32 -3.47
C SER A 18 -6.34 7.98 -4.83
N SER A 19 -6.83 8.99 -5.53
CA SER A 19 -7.42 8.86 -6.87
C SER A 19 -6.38 8.88 -8.00
N THR A 20 -5.15 9.32 -7.70
CA THR A 20 -4.07 9.45 -8.68
C THR A 20 -2.78 8.83 -8.15
N GLY A 21 -1.84 8.53 -9.04
CA GLY A 21 -0.60 7.88 -8.67
C GLY A 21 0.32 7.70 -9.87
N THR A 22 1.55 7.31 -9.58
CA THR A 22 2.58 7.05 -10.57
C THR A 22 3.14 5.65 -10.40
N VAL A 23 3.68 5.11 -11.50
CA VAL A 23 4.39 3.84 -11.50
C VAL A 23 5.79 4.10 -12.04
N SER A 24 6.80 3.78 -11.23
CA SER A 24 8.21 3.90 -11.66
C SER A 24 8.58 2.81 -12.68
N PRO A 25 9.67 2.96 -13.43
CA PRO A 25 10.16 1.92 -14.36
C PRO A 25 10.38 0.54 -13.70
N GLY A 26 10.65 0.51 -12.38
CA GLY A 26 10.77 -0.72 -11.58
C GLY A 26 9.45 -1.29 -11.06
N ASN A 27 8.29 -0.80 -11.53
CA ASN A 27 6.95 -1.19 -11.10
C ASN A 27 6.63 -0.93 -9.61
N ALA A 28 7.32 0.00 -8.94
CA ALA A 28 6.82 0.55 -7.68
C ALA A 28 5.67 1.51 -7.96
N VAL A 29 4.59 1.37 -7.19
CA VAL A 29 3.43 2.24 -7.22
C VAL A 29 3.61 3.32 -6.16
N THR A 30 3.37 4.57 -6.53
CA THR A 30 3.20 5.68 -5.60
C THR A 30 1.78 6.21 -5.74
N GLY A 31 0.97 6.10 -4.69
CA GLY A 31 -0.34 6.74 -4.64
C GLY A 31 -0.21 8.17 -4.11
N HIS A 32 -0.87 9.13 -4.75
CA HIS A 32 -0.95 10.52 -4.31
C HIS A 32 -2.26 10.72 -3.55
N LEU A 33 -2.15 11.03 -2.26
CA LEU A 33 -3.33 11.20 -1.41
C LEU A 33 -4.10 12.46 -1.83
N ASP A 34 -5.43 12.37 -1.90
CA ASP A 34 -6.29 13.43 -2.44
C ASP A 34 -6.22 14.73 -1.61
N LEU A 35 -5.92 14.62 -0.31
CA LEU A 35 -5.74 15.75 0.62
C LEU A 35 -4.27 16.20 0.73
N GLY A 36 -3.38 15.67 -0.11
CA GLY A 36 -1.94 15.92 -0.07
C GLY A 36 -1.15 14.82 0.64
N GLY A 37 0.09 14.63 0.22
CA GLY A 37 0.94 13.52 0.67
C GLY A 37 0.93 12.34 -0.30
N SER A 38 1.48 11.21 0.14
CA SER A 38 1.62 10.01 -0.70
C SER A 38 1.84 8.74 0.13
N PHE A 39 1.67 7.58 -0.50
CA PHE A 39 2.24 6.33 -0.01
C PHE A 39 2.97 5.61 -1.15
N VAL A 40 3.95 4.80 -0.79
CA VAL A 40 4.75 4.01 -1.75
C VAL A 40 4.59 2.53 -1.44
N SER A 41 4.24 1.77 -2.47
CA SER A 41 4.07 0.32 -2.41
C SER A 41 5.37 -0.46 -2.55
N PRO A 42 5.35 -1.75 -2.16
CA PRO A 42 6.27 -2.77 -2.67
C PRO A 42 6.56 -2.67 -4.18
N TYR A 43 7.81 -2.94 -4.53
CA TYR A 43 8.23 -3.23 -5.91
C TYR A 43 7.78 -4.64 -6.32
N GLY A 44 7.52 -4.86 -7.61
CA GLY A 44 7.26 -6.20 -8.17
C GLY A 44 5.80 -6.46 -8.57
N MET A 45 5.61 -7.44 -9.46
CA MET A 45 4.30 -7.84 -10.00
C MET A 45 3.91 -9.27 -9.59
N GLY A 46 4.53 -9.80 -8.53
CA GLY A 46 4.49 -11.24 -8.25
C GLY A 46 5.41 -12.05 -9.16
N SER A 47 5.88 -13.19 -8.67
CA SER A 47 6.67 -14.12 -9.47
C SER A 47 5.77 -14.80 -10.50
N GLY A 48 6.10 -14.69 -11.78
CA GLY A 48 5.44 -15.47 -12.83
C GLY A 48 4.29 -14.78 -13.57
N CYS A 49 4.19 -13.45 -13.54
CA CYS A 49 3.33 -12.73 -14.49
C CYS A 49 3.79 -12.90 -15.95
N TYR A 50 2.86 -13.16 -16.87
CA TYR A 50 3.11 -13.27 -18.31
C TYR A 50 1.94 -12.75 -19.15
N TYR A 51 2.10 -12.74 -20.47
CA TYR A 51 1.03 -12.35 -21.39
C TYR A 51 -0.20 -13.23 -21.24
N GLY A 52 -1.31 -12.64 -20.79
CA GLY A 52 -2.60 -13.33 -20.63
C GLY A 52 -2.83 -13.93 -19.24
N GLY A 53 -1.92 -13.76 -18.28
CA GLY A 53 -2.18 -14.19 -16.91
C GLY A 53 -1.09 -13.83 -15.91
N CYS A 54 -1.51 -13.57 -14.68
CA CYS A 54 -0.65 -13.42 -13.51
C CYS A 54 -1.23 -14.27 -12.37
N PRO A 55 -0.40 -15.01 -11.63
CA PRO A 55 -0.87 -15.70 -10.44
C PRO A 55 -1.11 -14.70 -9.31
N ASP A 56 -2.07 -15.02 -8.44
CA ASP A 56 -2.22 -14.36 -7.14
C ASP A 56 -0.89 -14.36 -6.38
N TRP A 57 -0.60 -13.24 -5.72
CA TRP A 57 0.71 -13.04 -5.11
C TRP A 57 0.57 -12.62 -3.65
N THR A 58 1.08 -13.46 -2.76
CA THR A 58 1.28 -13.12 -1.35
C THR A 58 2.68 -12.56 -1.16
N PHE A 59 2.80 -11.46 -0.42
CA PHE A 59 4.07 -10.80 -0.15
C PHE A 59 4.26 -10.55 1.35
N SER A 60 5.52 -10.54 1.79
CA SER A 60 5.89 -10.25 3.17
C SER A 60 7.24 -9.56 3.25
N ARG A 61 7.46 -8.80 4.33
CA ARG A 61 8.72 -8.08 4.60
C ARG A 61 9.07 -7.04 3.53
N TYR A 62 8.07 -6.41 2.94
CA TYR A 62 8.28 -5.31 2.01
C TYR A 62 8.32 -3.98 2.73
N THR A 63 8.90 -2.98 2.06
CA THR A 63 8.83 -1.61 2.50
C THR A 63 7.50 -0.98 2.12
N LEU A 64 6.86 -0.32 3.10
CA LEU A 64 5.78 0.63 2.91
C LEU A 64 6.21 1.95 3.54
N SER A 65 6.03 3.05 2.83
CA SER A 65 6.23 4.39 3.40
C SER A 65 5.09 5.32 3.05
N TYR A 66 4.82 6.30 3.91
CA TYR A 66 3.85 7.36 3.63
C TYR A 66 4.35 8.73 4.07
N VAL A 67 3.73 9.76 3.49
CA VAL A 67 3.73 11.16 3.94
C VAL A 67 2.26 11.60 3.98
N LEU A 68 1.77 12.04 5.14
CA LEU A 68 0.39 12.50 5.33
C LEU A 68 0.23 13.99 5.00
N PRO A 69 -1.00 14.50 4.83
CA PRO A 69 -1.26 15.93 4.55
C PRO A 69 -0.61 16.90 5.55
N ASN A 70 -0.48 16.50 6.82
CA ASN A 70 0.13 17.31 7.87
C ASN A 70 1.67 17.19 7.93
N GLY A 71 2.30 16.51 6.96
CA GLY A 71 3.74 16.28 6.91
C GLY A 71 4.26 15.12 7.77
N THR A 72 3.38 14.41 8.50
CA THR A 72 3.79 13.21 9.26
C THR A 72 4.23 12.11 8.30
N THR A 73 5.33 11.43 8.61
CA THR A 73 5.88 10.37 7.76
C THR A 73 6.07 9.07 8.54
N ALA A 74 6.07 7.94 7.85
CA ALA A 74 6.53 6.68 8.41
C ALA A 74 7.12 5.78 7.32
N SER A 75 8.00 4.87 7.74
CA SER A 75 8.56 3.82 6.88
C SER A 75 8.62 2.52 7.66
N PHE A 76 8.07 1.46 7.07
CA PHE A 76 7.94 0.14 7.67
C PHE A 76 8.58 -0.89 6.75
N ASN A 77 9.33 -1.85 7.31
CA ASN A 77 9.93 -2.97 6.55
C ASN A 77 9.24 -4.32 6.82
N ASN A 78 8.05 -4.26 7.43
CA ASN A 78 7.22 -5.42 7.78
C ASN A 78 5.89 -5.44 7.01
N PHE A 79 5.77 -4.69 5.90
CA PHE A 79 4.55 -4.70 5.11
C PHE A 79 4.30 -6.08 4.50
N ALA A 80 3.11 -6.62 4.71
CA ALA A 80 2.71 -7.93 4.25
C ALA A 80 1.26 -7.90 3.79
N GLY A 81 0.91 -8.79 2.86
CA GLY A 81 -0.40 -8.78 2.23
C GLY A 81 -0.48 -9.64 0.99
N SER A 82 -1.47 -9.36 0.15
CA SER A 82 -1.74 -10.07 -1.09
C SER A 82 -2.14 -9.14 -2.22
N ALA A 83 -1.88 -9.58 -3.45
CA ALA A 83 -2.37 -9.01 -4.68
C ALA A 83 -3.20 -10.07 -5.42
N ASN A 84 -4.46 -9.76 -5.70
CA ASN A 84 -5.40 -10.62 -6.40
C ASN A 84 -5.43 -10.28 -7.89
N PHE A 85 -5.06 -11.24 -8.72
CA PHE A 85 -4.96 -11.14 -10.17
C PHE A 85 -6.10 -11.81 -10.92
N THR A 86 -7.20 -12.15 -10.25
CA THR A 86 -8.43 -12.68 -10.88
C THR A 86 -8.83 -11.83 -12.09
N ASN A 87 -8.65 -10.50 -11.99
CA ASN A 87 -8.68 -9.58 -13.12
C ASN A 87 -7.36 -8.80 -13.20
N GLN A 88 -6.51 -9.14 -14.17
CA GLN A 88 -5.22 -8.46 -14.36
C GLN A 88 -5.35 -6.95 -14.66
N PHE A 89 -6.52 -6.47 -15.12
CA PHE A 89 -6.76 -5.04 -15.37
C PHE A 89 -7.29 -4.30 -14.15
N ASP A 90 -7.54 -5.00 -13.04
CA ASP A 90 -8.00 -4.44 -11.77
C ASP A 90 -7.45 -5.27 -10.59
N VAL A 91 -6.13 -5.32 -10.48
CA VAL A 91 -5.43 -6.10 -9.45
C VAL A 91 -5.63 -5.42 -8.10
N LYS A 92 -6.42 -6.06 -7.23
CA LYS A 92 -6.67 -5.56 -5.87
C LYS A 92 -5.54 -5.99 -4.96
N VAL A 93 -4.95 -5.02 -4.27
CA VAL A 93 -3.91 -5.26 -3.26
C VAL A 93 -4.43 -4.87 -1.90
N GLN A 94 -4.20 -5.74 -0.93
CA GLN A 94 -4.47 -5.51 0.46
C GLN A 94 -3.22 -5.82 1.25
N GLY A 95 -2.88 -4.98 2.21
CA GLY A 95 -1.75 -5.26 3.09
C GLY A 95 -1.76 -4.41 4.34
N THR A 96 -0.94 -4.82 5.32
CA THR A 96 -0.82 -4.15 6.60
C THR A 96 0.64 -4.01 7.02
N ALA A 97 0.92 -2.98 7.81
CA ALA A 97 2.16 -2.75 8.51
C ALA A 97 1.88 -2.06 9.84
N SER A 98 2.82 -2.10 10.76
CA SER A 98 2.75 -1.34 12.01
C SER A 98 4.13 -0.95 12.48
N GLY A 99 4.21 0.13 13.25
CA GLY A 99 5.46 0.71 13.74
C GLY A 99 5.24 2.11 14.30
N TYR A 100 6.27 2.93 14.30
CA TYR A 100 6.19 4.30 14.79
C TYR A 100 6.30 5.30 13.63
N ASP A 101 5.53 6.38 13.71
CA ASP A 101 5.64 7.51 12.77
C ASP A 101 6.68 8.53 13.24
N SER A 102 6.89 9.58 12.43
CA SER A 102 7.86 10.65 12.72
C SER A 102 7.52 11.50 13.95
N THR A 103 6.33 11.34 14.54
CA THR A 103 5.94 11.98 15.81
C THR A 103 6.22 11.09 17.02
N GLY A 104 6.65 9.84 16.80
CA GLY A 104 6.83 8.84 17.86
C GLY A 104 5.55 8.13 18.28
N ALA A 105 4.43 8.36 17.58
CA ALA A 105 3.19 7.63 17.82
C ALA A 105 3.27 6.24 17.21
N PHE A 106 2.84 5.21 17.97
CA PHE A 106 2.64 3.89 17.39
C PHE A 106 1.43 3.93 16.45
N VAL A 107 1.58 3.36 15.26
CA VAL A 107 0.55 3.34 14.22
C VAL A 107 0.41 1.94 13.65
N THR A 108 -0.84 1.58 13.35
CA THR A 108 -1.16 0.44 12.47
C THR A 108 -1.69 0.99 11.16
N VAL A 109 -1.21 0.45 10.06
CA VAL A 109 -1.53 0.90 8.71
C VAL A 109 -2.14 -0.26 7.95
N SER A 110 -3.23 0.00 7.24
CA SER A 110 -3.73 -0.90 6.20
C SER A 110 -3.86 -0.16 4.89
N VAL A 111 -3.58 -0.86 3.80
CA VAL A 111 -3.66 -0.29 2.46
C VAL A 111 -4.55 -1.17 1.60
N ASN A 112 -5.46 -0.54 0.88
CA ASN A 112 -6.32 -1.18 -0.11
C ASN A 112 -6.18 -0.40 -1.41
N TRP A 113 -5.45 -0.90 -2.40
CA TRP A 113 -5.33 -0.20 -3.68
C TRP A 113 -5.54 -1.12 -4.88
N ALA A 114 -5.66 -0.51 -6.04
CA ALA A 114 -5.81 -1.16 -7.31
C ALA A 114 -4.78 -0.64 -8.33
N TRP A 115 -4.32 -1.54 -9.18
CA TRP A 115 -3.53 -1.23 -10.37
C TRP A 115 -3.82 -2.24 -11.48
N ALA A 116 -3.54 -1.87 -12.73
CA ALA A 116 -3.65 -2.76 -13.88
C ALA A 116 -2.28 -3.31 -14.28
N ALA A 117 -2.20 -4.59 -14.64
CA ALA A 117 -1.05 -5.26 -15.20
C ALA A 117 -1.15 -5.30 -16.73
N TYR A 118 -0.13 -4.79 -17.42
CA TYR A 118 -0.01 -4.90 -18.88
C TYR A 118 1.25 -5.69 -19.22
N CYS A 119 1.06 -6.92 -19.68
CA CYS A 119 2.15 -7.80 -20.09
C CYS A 119 2.27 -7.82 -21.61
N ARG A 120 3.50 -7.84 -22.13
CA ARG A 120 3.75 -7.97 -23.59
C ARG A 120 3.87 -9.44 -23.98
N SER A 121 3.37 -9.79 -25.17
CA SER A 121 3.56 -11.11 -25.76
C SER A 121 5.02 -11.37 -26.13
N GLY A 122 5.42 -12.64 -26.18
CA GLY A 122 6.78 -13.06 -26.54
C GLY A 122 7.73 -13.32 -25.36
N ARG A 123 8.82 -14.03 -25.62
CA ARG A 123 9.83 -14.41 -24.61
C ARG A 123 10.53 -13.15 -24.11
N GLY A 124 10.40 -12.85 -22.81
CA GLY A 124 10.99 -11.65 -22.20
C GLY A 124 10.14 -10.37 -22.29
N GLY A 125 8.87 -10.46 -22.73
CA GLY A 125 8.00 -9.29 -22.91
C GLY A 125 7.82 -8.43 -21.65
N GLY A 126 7.90 -9.02 -20.45
CA GLY A 126 7.77 -8.30 -19.19
C GLY A 126 6.37 -7.69 -19.00
N CYS A 127 6.14 -7.12 -17.82
CA CYS A 127 4.87 -6.53 -17.46
C CYS A 127 5.09 -5.13 -16.84
N THR A 128 4.14 -4.23 -17.05
CA THR A 128 4.13 -2.88 -16.49
C THR A 128 2.85 -2.65 -15.69
N LYS A 129 2.93 -1.96 -14.55
CA LYS A 129 1.75 -1.53 -13.80
C LYS A 129 1.21 -0.20 -14.34
N LYS A 130 -0.10 0.01 -14.17
CA LYS A 130 -0.75 1.33 -14.23
C LYS A 130 -1.55 1.52 -12.96
N TYR A 131 -1.37 2.66 -12.29
CA TYR A 131 -2.15 2.97 -11.10
C TYR A 131 -3.63 3.18 -11.43
N ILE A 132 -4.52 2.73 -10.54
CA ILE A 132 -5.97 2.96 -10.65
C ILE A 132 -6.45 3.85 -9.50
N GLY A 133 -6.18 3.47 -8.26
CA GLY A 133 -6.65 4.19 -7.07
C GLY A 133 -6.49 3.38 -5.81
N GLY A 134 -6.78 3.95 -4.64
CA GLY A 134 -6.81 3.20 -3.39
C GLY A 134 -6.75 4.06 -2.14
N ASP A 135 -6.66 3.37 -1.01
CA ASP A 135 -6.81 3.93 0.32
C ASP A 135 -5.65 3.55 1.22
N LEU A 136 -5.18 4.52 1.99
CA LEU A 136 -4.31 4.34 3.14
C LEU A 136 -5.14 4.58 4.41
N ASN A 137 -5.30 3.57 5.25
CA ASN A 137 -5.89 3.73 6.58
C ASN A 137 -4.77 3.76 7.62
N VAL A 138 -4.77 4.79 8.46
CA VAL A 138 -3.82 4.92 9.56
C VAL A 138 -4.58 4.96 10.87
N THR A 139 -4.25 4.03 11.75
CA THR A 139 -4.82 3.91 13.08
C THR A 139 -3.77 4.25 14.14
N LYS A 140 -4.09 5.21 15.02
CA LYS A 140 -3.24 5.66 16.14
C LYS A 140 -3.88 5.33 17.48
#